data_AF-A0A374JZT1-F1
#
_entry.id   AF-A0A374JZT1-F1
#
_cell.length_a   1.000
_cell.length_b   1.000
_cell.length_c   1.000
_cell.angle_alpha   90.00
_cell.angle_beta   90.00
_cell.angle_gamma   90.00
#
_symmetry.space_group_name_H-M   'P 1'
#
loop_
_entity.id
_entity.type
_entity.pdbx_description
1 polymer ?
#
loop_
_entity_poly.entity_id
_entity_poly.type
_entity_poly.pdbx_seq_one_letter_code
_entity_poly.pdbx_strand_id
1 'polypeptide(L)'
;MVFSSLIFLFVFLTANLIAYFAVSPEKRNNVLLIFSLVFYAWGGPRYLLLLAGETLVSWLFAIRIDEARAGYTKRSEKFYLVCDLVIMLGCLAIFKYLGFFLGNIKAVFGVPKTVPGIALPIGISFYTFQLISYVVDVYRNEVRPQREYWKLLLYSSLFHQCIAGPIVRYETVADQIDNRKITANDIYMGLRRFSVGLAKKAILANSCASIADTLLPAGVASLKAQTTLEMWLGMIAYMLQIYLDFSAYSDMAIGMGRMVGFHYDENFNYPYMATSVNNFWRRWHISLSSFFRDYVYIPLGGNRCSTAKYIRNMAIVWFLTGMWHGASWNYIFWGIYYLGFLLLEKFYLGGRLGPVASRIYTLLVILFGWTIFRFESLRELGTVLAGMFGIGTSGFANMALGTIFVKNIFFLIFACIACTDLGKRLRKWAIEVGKVNPLVFNVFNVTEMITPVLMLVISVLALVGASYNPFLYFQF
;
A
#
# COMPACT_ATOMS: atom_id res chain seq x y z
N MET A 1 -14.39 4.69 5.39
CA MET A 1 -14.33 3.92 6.67
C MET A 1 -12.99 3.17 6.73
N VAL A 2 -12.44 2.89 7.92
CA VAL A 2 -11.19 2.10 8.05
C VAL A 2 -11.55 0.63 8.24
N PHE A 3 -10.81 -0.31 7.63
CA PHE A 3 -11.09 -1.74 7.78
C PHE A 3 -10.95 -2.24 9.23
N SER A 4 -10.08 -1.62 10.03
CA SER A 4 -9.92 -1.90 11.46
C SER A 4 -10.88 -1.13 12.37
N SER A 5 -11.97 -0.57 11.83
CA SER A 5 -12.99 0.09 12.66
C SER A 5 -14.14 -0.87 12.98
N LEU A 6 -14.67 -0.81 14.20
CA LEU A 6 -15.78 -1.67 14.63
C LEU A 6 -17.03 -1.47 13.77
N ILE A 7 -17.29 -0.23 13.32
CA ILE A 7 -18.38 0.07 12.39
C ILE A 7 -18.18 -0.61 11.03
N PHE A 8 -16.95 -0.65 10.52
CA PHE A 8 -16.67 -1.39 9.29
C PHE A 8 -16.89 -2.89 9.50
N LEU A 9 -16.34 -3.46 10.57
CA LEU A 9 -16.37 -4.89 10.84
C LEU A 9 -17.79 -5.43 11.05
N PHE A 10 -18.54 -4.84 11.97
CA PHE A 10 -19.81 -5.39 12.45
C PHE A 10 -21.04 -4.85 11.74
N VAL A 11 -20.94 -3.65 11.16
CA VAL A 11 -22.08 -3.03 10.45
C VAL A 11 -21.87 -3.19 8.96
N PHE A 12 -20.82 -2.57 8.41
CA PHE A 12 -20.65 -2.47 6.96
C PHE A 12 -20.35 -3.83 6.31
N LEU A 13 -19.30 -4.54 6.77
CA LEU A 13 -18.85 -5.80 6.19
C LEU A 13 -19.88 -6.91 6.42
N THR A 14 -20.45 -7.01 7.62
CA THR A 14 -21.53 -7.97 7.91
C THR A 14 -22.74 -7.74 7.03
N ALA A 15 -23.22 -6.49 6.91
CA ALA A 15 -24.34 -6.17 6.03
C ALA A 15 -24.01 -6.47 4.56
N ASN A 16 -22.77 -6.19 4.12
CA ASN A 16 -22.32 -6.50 2.76
C ASN A 16 -22.37 -8.01 2.49
N LEU A 17 -21.77 -8.83 3.35
CA LEU A 17 -21.73 -10.28 3.17
C LEU A 17 -23.13 -10.89 3.21
N ILE A 18 -23.99 -10.46 4.16
CA ILE A 18 -25.38 -10.92 4.23
C ILE A 18 -26.12 -10.58 2.94
N ALA A 19 -26.09 -9.32 2.49
CA ALA A 19 -26.75 -8.90 1.27
C ALA A 19 -26.19 -9.63 0.03
N TYR A 20 -24.88 -9.88 0.00
CA TYR A 20 -24.19 -10.54 -1.09
C TYR A 20 -24.61 -12.00 -1.25
N PHE A 21 -24.75 -12.73 -0.14
CA PHE A 21 -25.16 -14.13 -0.14
C PHE A 21 -26.69 -14.31 -0.18
N ALA A 22 -27.47 -13.28 0.17
CA ALA A 22 -28.93 -13.31 0.11
C ALA A 22 -29.51 -13.15 -1.32
N VAL A 23 -28.73 -12.65 -2.28
CA VAL A 23 -29.18 -12.43 -3.67
C VAL A 23 -28.72 -13.54 -4.63
N SER A 24 -29.41 -13.64 -5.77
CA SER A 24 -28.98 -14.53 -6.86
C SER A 24 -27.59 -14.14 -7.40
N PRO A 25 -26.80 -15.09 -7.94
CA PRO A 25 -25.46 -14.82 -8.46
C PRO A 25 -25.37 -13.63 -9.41
N GLU A 26 -26.36 -13.46 -10.29
CA GLU A 26 -26.46 -12.36 -11.27
C GLU A 26 -26.55 -10.97 -10.61
N LYS A 27 -27.15 -10.87 -9.42
CA LYS A 27 -27.35 -9.61 -8.69
C LYS A 27 -26.19 -9.26 -7.76
N ARG A 28 -25.24 -10.17 -7.56
CA ARG A 28 -24.12 -9.98 -6.62
C ARG A 28 -23.24 -8.78 -6.97
N ASN A 29 -23.05 -8.49 -8.25
CA ASN A 29 -22.31 -7.30 -8.68
C ASN A 29 -23.00 -6.00 -8.29
N ASN A 30 -24.33 -5.97 -8.33
CA ASN A 30 -25.09 -4.78 -7.92
C ASN A 30 -24.92 -4.53 -6.43
N VAL A 31 -24.97 -5.59 -5.61
CA VAL A 31 -24.69 -5.48 -4.17
C VAL A 31 -23.28 -4.92 -3.93
N LEU A 32 -22.27 -5.48 -4.59
CA LEU A 32 -20.89 -4.99 -4.44
C LEU A 32 -20.73 -3.54 -4.89
N LEU A 33 -21.36 -3.13 -5.99
CA LEU A 33 -21.32 -1.76 -6.48
C LEU A 33 -21.99 -0.81 -5.49
N ILE A 34 -23.19 -1.14 -5.00
CA ILE A 34 -23.91 -0.29 -4.02
C ILE A 34 -23.08 -0.10 -2.75
N PHE A 35 -22.58 -1.18 -2.16
CA PHE A 35 -21.75 -1.10 -0.96
C PHE A 35 -20.45 -0.34 -1.22
N SER A 36 -19.84 -0.53 -2.39
CA SER A 36 -18.65 0.21 -2.81
C SER A 36 -18.90 1.71 -2.88
N LEU A 37 -20.00 2.14 -3.51
CA LEU A 37 -20.38 3.56 -3.57
C LEU A 37 -20.71 4.12 -2.18
N VAL A 38 -21.36 3.35 -1.31
CA VAL A 38 -21.59 3.75 0.10
C VAL A 38 -20.26 3.93 0.85
N PHE A 39 -19.30 3.04 0.63
CA PHE A 39 -17.98 3.14 1.26
C PHE A 39 -17.23 4.42 0.84
N TYR A 40 -17.24 4.76 -0.45
CA TYR A 40 -16.64 5.99 -0.96
C TYR A 40 -17.43 7.24 -0.52
N ALA A 41 -18.77 7.16 -0.45
CA ALA A 41 -19.61 8.24 0.04
C ALA A 41 -19.27 8.64 1.49
N TRP A 42 -18.81 7.69 2.30
CA TRP A 42 -18.36 7.95 3.67
C TRP A 42 -17.18 8.91 3.75
N GLY A 43 -16.34 8.97 2.70
CA GLY A 43 -15.25 9.94 2.56
C GLY A 43 -15.68 11.32 2.05
N GLY A 44 -16.93 11.44 1.62
CA GLY A 44 -17.51 12.64 1.03
C GLY A 44 -18.33 12.29 -0.22
N PRO A 45 -19.68 12.41 -0.18
CA PRO A 45 -20.54 11.95 -1.27
C PRO A 45 -20.31 12.71 -2.58
N ARG A 46 -19.87 13.97 -2.51
CA ARG A 46 -19.50 14.77 -3.69
C ARG A 46 -18.37 14.15 -4.52
N TYR A 47 -17.50 13.35 -3.92
CA TYR A 47 -16.39 12.70 -4.60
C TYR A 47 -16.80 11.46 -5.39
N LEU A 48 -18.03 10.96 -5.21
CA LEU A 48 -18.58 9.92 -6.09
C LEU A 48 -18.71 10.42 -7.53
N LEU A 49 -19.00 11.71 -7.73
CA LEU A 49 -19.05 12.30 -9.06
C LEU A 49 -17.68 12.29 -9.74
N LEU A 50 -16.61 12.46 -8.96
CA LEU A 50 -15.25 12.38 -9.48
C LEU A 50 -14.90 10.94 -9.86
N LEU A 51 -15.15 9.97 -8.98
CA LEU A 51 -14.92 8.55 -9.27
C LEU A 51 -15.71 8.11 -10.51
N ALA A 52 -17.03 8.36 -10.53
CA ALA A 52 -17.87 8.02 -11.68
C ALA A 52 -17.44 8.77 -12.95
N GLY A 53 -17.06 10.05 -12.83
CA GLY A 53 -16.58 10.85 -13.95
C GLY A 53 -15.27 10.34 -14.54
N GLU A 54 -14.28 10.01 -13.71
CA GLU A 54 -13.01 9.43 -14.17
C GLU A 54 -13.25 8.08 -14.85
N THR A 55 -14.04 7.21 -14.23
CA THR A 55 -14.41 5.93 -14.83
C THR A 55 -15.14 6.11 -16.17
N LEU A 56 -16.04 7.09 -16.28
CA LEU A 56 -16.79 7.35 -17.50
C LEU A 56 -15.86 7.78 -18.63
N VAL A 57 -14.93 8.68 -18.35
CA VAL A 57 -13.93 9.15 -19.31
C VAL A 57 -13.08 8.00 -19.81
N SER A 58 -12.52 7.18 -18.91
CA SER A 58 -11.69 6.04 -19.29
C SER A 58 -12.48 4.95 -20.01
N TRP A 59 -13.73 4.71 -19.63
CA TRP A 59 -14.63 3.81 -20.35
C TRP A 59 -14.86 4.30 -21.80
N LEU A 60 -15.23 5.58 -21.97
CA LEU A 60 -15.46 6.17 -23.29
C LEU A 60 -14.20 6.06 -24.17
N PHE A 61 -13.04 6.46 -23.65
CA PHE A 61 -11.81 6.41 -24.43
C PHE A 61 -11.35 4.98 -24.75
N ALA A 62 -11.52 4.02 -23.84
CA ALA A 62 -11.26 2.61 -24.14
C ALA A 62 -12.12 2.09 -25.30
N ILE A 63 -13.41 2.46 -25.35
CA ILE A 63 -14.30 2.11 -26.47
C ILE A 63 -13.85 2.78 -27.76
N ARG A 64 -13.51 4.08 -27.72
CA ARG A 64 -13.04 4.82 -28.90
C ARG A 64 -11.70 4.33 -29.44
N ILE A 65 -10.81 3.82 -28.58
CA ILE A 65 -9.57 3.16 -28.99
C ILE A 65 -9.87 1.91 -29.80
N ASP A 66 -10.80 1.07 -29.33
CA ASP A 66 -11.16 -0.17 -30.02
C ASP A 66 -11.86 0.10 -31.36
N GLU A 67 -12.75 1.09 -31.42
CA GLU A 67 -13.38 1.55 -32.68
C GLU A 67 -12.34 2.11 -33.66
N ALA A 68 -11.41 2.94 -33.18
CA ALA A 68 -10.34 3.51 -34.00
C ALA A 68 -9.43 2.41 -34.57
N ARG A 69 -9.16 1.36 -33.80
CA ARG A 69 -8.41 0.18 -34.23
C ARG A 69 -9.14 -0.58 -35.33
N ALA A 70 -10.45 -0.82 -35.16
CA ALA A 70 -11.27 -1.47 -36.18
C ALA A 70 -11.31 -0.67 -37.49
N GLY A 71 -11.25 0.66 -37.40
CA GLY A 71 -11.11 1.56 -38.56
C GLY A 71 -9.68 1.75 -39.08
N TYR A 72 -8.69 1.00 -38.57
CA TYR A 72 -7.26 1.09 -38.93
C TYR A 72 -6.61 2.48 -38.71
N THR A 73 -7.10 3.25 -37.75
CA THR A 73 -6.65 4.63 -37.46
C THR A 73 -5.75 4.73 -36.22
N LYS A 74 -4.50 4.25 -36.33
CA LYS A 74 -3.52 4.29 -35.20
C LYS A 74 -3.32 5.66 -34.57
N ARG A 75 -3.42 6.75 -35.36
CA ARG A 75 -3.30 8.12 -34.85
C ARG A 75 -4.44 8.46 -33.88
N SER A 76 -5.66 7.98 -34.17
CA SER A 76 -6.84 8.16 -33.34
C SER A 76 -6.75 7.35 -32.05
N GLU A 77 -6.26 6.09 -32.11
CA GLU A 77 -6.00 5.29 -30.91
C GLU A 77 -5.08 6.04 -29.93
N LYS A 78 -3.97 6.57 -30.44
CA LYS A 78 -3.01 7.34 -29.63
C LYS A 78 -3.61 8.64 -29.10
N PHE A 79 -4.44 9.32 -29.88
CA PHE A 79 -5.11 10.55 -29.45
C PHE A 79 -6.02 10.28 -28.24
N TYR A 80 -6.88 9.27 -28.30
CA TYR A 80 -7.77 8.92 -27.19
C TYR A 80 -7.01 8.48 -25.94
N LEU A 81 -5.95 7.69 -26.10
CA LEU A 81 -5.05 7.35 -24.99
C LEU A 81 -4.47 8.61 -24.34
N VAL A 82 -3.92 9.54 -25.14
CA VAL A 82 -3.30 10.76 -24.59
C VAL A 82 -4.34 11.64 -23.89
N CYS A 83 -5.55 11.77 -24.44
CA CYS A 83 -6.63 12.50 -23.81
C CYS A 83 -7.02 11.91 -22.45
N ASP A 84 -7.16 10.58 -22.36
CA ASP A 84 -7.41 9.89 -21.09
C ASP A 84 -6.32 10.20 -20.06
N LEU A 85 -5.05 9.98 -20.43
CA LEU A 85 -3.91 10.23 -19.54
C LEU A 85 -3.85 11.68 -19.06
N VAL A 86 -4.13 12.65 -19.94
CA VAL A 86 -4.15 14.08 -19.57
C VAL A 86 -5.26 14.38 -18.57
N ILE A 87 -6.45 13.81 -18.74
CA ILE A 87 -7.56 14.03 -17.81
C ILE A 87 -7.28 13.35 -16.46
N MET A 88 -6.87 12.07 -16.47
CA MET A 88 -6.55 11.30 -15.26
C MET A 88 -5.44 11.97 -14.44
N LEU A 89 -4.31 12.30 -15.08
CA LEU A 89 -3.19 12.95 -14.40
C LEU A 89 -3.52 14.40 -14.04
N GLY A 90 -4.37 15.08 -14.81
CA GLY A 90 -4.86 16.42 -14.50
C GLY A 90 -5.71 16.46 -13.24
N CYS A 91 -6.66 15.53 -13.08
CA CYS A 91 -7.43 15.37 -11.85
C CYS A 91 -6.52 15.11 -10.66
N LEU A 92 -5.58 14.16 -10.78
CA LEU A 92 -4.62 13.87 -9.72
C LEU A 92 -3.75 15.10 -9.40
N ALA A 93 -3.32 15.87 -10.40
CA ALA A 93 -2.56 17.10 -10.21
C ALA A 93 -3.33 18.17 -9.43
N ILE A 94 -4.61 18.36 -9.74
CA ILE A 94 -5.47 19.32 -9.06
C ILE A 94 -5.71 18.91 -7.60
N PHE A 95 -6.16 17.68 -7.37
CA PHE A 95 -6.58 17.25 -6.04
C PHE A 95 -5.41 16.94 -5.10
N LYS A 96 -4.28 16.46 -5.63
CA LYS A 96 -3.14 16.03 -4.82
C LYS A 96 -2.01 17.05 -4.74
N TYR A 97 -1.65 17.71 -5.85
CA TYR A 97 -0.41 18.49 -5.92
C TYR A 97 -0.60 20.01 -6.01
N LEU A 98 -1.79 20.51 -6.35
CA LEU A 98 -2.00 21.95 -6.54
C LEU A 98 -1.66 22.77 -5.28
N GLY A 99 -2.04 22.29 -4.09
CA GLY A 99 -1.68 22.93 -2.82
C GLY A 99 -0.16 23.02 -2.61
N PHE A 100 0.57 21.94 -2.91
CA PHE A 100 2.03 21.91 -2.82
C PHE A 100 2.68 22.88 -3.81
N PHE A 101 2.24 22.90 -5.07
CA PHE A 101 2.79 23.82 -6.07
C PHE A 101 2.53 25.29 -5.69
N LEU A 102 1.29 25.64 -5.34
CA LEU A 102 0.95 26.99 -4.91
C LEU A 102 1.66 27.40 -3.62
N GLY A 103 1.89 26.45 -2.69
CA GLY A 103 2.67 26.68 -1.48
C GLY A 103 4.13 27.03 -1.77
N ASN A 104 4.77 26.34 -2.72
CA ASN A 104 6.14 26.65 -3.14
C ASN A 104 6.20 27.99 -3.90
N ILE A 105 5.24 28.29 -4.79
CA ILE A 105 5.18 29.58 -5.49
C ILE A 105 4.99 30.71 -4.47
N LYS A 106 4.13 30.53 -3.46
CA LYS A 106 3.96 31.50 -2.39
C LYS A 106 5.25 31.70 -1.58
N ALA A 107 5.98 30.62 -1.28
CA ALA A 107 7.23 30.71 -0.53
C ALA A 107 8.33 31.48 -1.29
N VAL A 108 8.39 31.36 -2.61
CA VAL A 108 9.43 31.98 -3.45
C VAL A 108 9.03 33.38 -3.93
N PHE A 109 7.78 33.55 -4.38
CA PHE A 109 7.30 34.75 -5.06
C PHE A 109 6.25 35.54 -4.25
N GLY A 110 5.80 35.04 -3.09
CA GLY A 110 4.79 35.69 -2.27
C GLY A 110 3.34 35.57 -2.78
N VAL A 111 3.11 34.84 -3.87
CA VAL A 111 1.79 34.67 -4.52
C VAL A 111 1.41 33.19 -4.70
N PRO A 112 0.13 32.80 -4.60
CA PRO A 112 -1.03 33.60 -4.17
C PRO A 112 -1.01 33.89 -2.66
N LYS A 113 -1.73 34.93 -2.22
CA LYS A 113 -1.84 35.26 -0.77
C LYS A 113 -2.35 34.08 0.05
N THR A 114 -3.32 33.35 -0.48
CA THR A 114 -3.95 32.19 0.13
C THR A 114 -3.79 30.98 -0.78
N VAL A 115 -3.25 29.89 -0.25
CA VAL A 115 -3.24 28.59 -0.91
C VAL A 115 -4.57 27.92 -0.59
N PRO A 116 -5.40 27.56 -1.59
CA PRO A 116 -6.67 26.89 -1.34
C PRO A 116 -6.44 25.51 -0.72
N GLY A 117 -7.16 25.22 0.36
CA GLY A 117 -7.19 23.87 0.94
C GLY A 117 -8.07 22.97 0.08
N ILE A 118 -7.45 22.04 -0.64
CA ILE A 118 -8.16 21.07 -1.47
C ILE A 118 -8.21 19.75 -0.70
N ALA A 119 -9.41 19.33 -0.34
CA ALA A 119 -9.59 18.05 0.35
C ALA A 119 -9.39 16.89 -0.65
N LEU A 120 -8.46 16.00 -0.30
CA LEU A 120 -8.07 14.86 -1.11
C LEU A 120 -9.19 13.81 -1.13
N PRO A 121 -9.74 13.45 -2.31
CA PRO A 121 -10.73 12.39 -2.41
C PRO A 121 -10.11 11.05 -2.02
N ILE A 122 -10.81 10.28 -1.17
CA ILE A 122 -10.33 8.97 -0.72
C ILE A 122 -10.08 8.08 -1.94
N GLY A 123 -8.89 7.47 -2.00
CA GLY A 123 -8.56 6.48 -3.03
C GLY A 123 -8.26 7.03 -4.41
N ILE A 124 -8.22 8.36 -4.63
CA ILE A 124 -7.97 8.95 -5.96
C ILE A 124 -6.72 8.40 -6.63
N SER A 125 -5.60 8.36 -5.91
CA SER A 125 -4.35 7.83 -6.43
C SER A 125 -4.47 6.38 -6.93
N PHE A 126 -5.33 5.57 -6.30
CA PHE A 126 -5.51 4.15 -6.65
C PHE A 126 -6.43 3.97 -7.84
N TYR A 127 -7.65 4.53 -7.80
CA TYR A 127 -8.59 4.34 -8.92
C TYR A 127 -8.11 5.04 -10.19
N THR A 128 -7.44 6.19 -10.09
CA THR A 128 -6.82 6.84 -11.26
C THR A 128 -5.74 5.94 -11.88
N PHE A 129 -4.91 5.26 -11.07
CA PHE A 129 -3.90 4.32 -11.58
C PHE A 129 -4.53 3.07 -12.19
N GLN A 130 -5.61 2.55 -11.61
CA GLN A 130 -6.37 1.45 -12.17
C GLN A 130 -6.95 1.79 -13.54
N LEU A 131 -7.59 2.96 -13.66
CA LEU A 131 -8.17 3.44 -14.90
C LEU A 131 -7.11 3.70 -15.97
N ILE A 132 -5.99 4.34 -15.62
CA ILE A 132 -4.83 4.50 -16.52
C ILE A 132 -4.34 3.13 -17.00
N SER A 133 -4.13 2.17 -16.10
CA SER A 133 -3.68 0.83 -16.47
C SER A 133 -4.64 0.16 -17.45
N TYR A 134 -5.95 0.23 -17.18
CA TYR A 134 -6.99 -0.32 -18.04
C TYR A 134 -6.97 0.27 -19.45
N VAL A 135 -6.93 1.59 -19.60
CA VAL A 135 -6.92 2.24 -20.93
C VAL A 135 -5.63 1.94 -21.68
N VAL A 136 -4.48 1.91 -20.99
CA VAL A 136 -3.20 1.55 -21.59
C VAL A 136 -3.22 0.08 -22.06
N ASP A 137 -3.76 -0.85 -21.27
CA ASP A 137 -3.85 -2.26 -21.64
C ASP A 137 -4.79 -2.47 -22.84
N VAL A 138 -5.90 -1.73 -22.91
CA VAL A 138 -6.79 -1.71 -24.10
C VAL A 138 -6.05 -1.17 -25.33
N TYR A 139 -5.29 -0.08 -25.18
CA TYR A 139 -4.46 0.48 -26.25
C TYR A 139 -3.39 -0.50 -26.73
N ARG A 140 -2.80 -1.27 -25.81
CA ARG A 140 -1.81 -2.32 -26.14
C ARG A 140 -2.44 -3.61 -26.68
N ASN A 141 -3.77 -3.70 -26.72
CA ASN A 141 -4.53 -4.89 -27.09
C ASN A 141 -4.24 -6.10 -26.18
N GLU A 142 -3.92 -5.83 -24.91
CA GLU A 142 -3.71 -6.84 -23.87
C GLU A 142 -5.06 -7.26 -23.25
N VAL A 143 -6.02 -6.33 -23.19
CA VAL A 143 -7.40 -6.59 -22.77
C VAL A 143 -8.41 -6.00 -23.75
N ARG A 144 -9.60 -6.59 -23.82
CA ARG A 144 -10.73 -6.02 -24.56
C ARG A 144 -11.39 -4.89 -23.75
N PRO A 145 -11.93 -3.85 -24.40
CA PRO A 145 -12.65 -2.81 -23.68
C PRO A 145 -13.94 -3.39 -23.04
N GLN A 146 -14.16 -3.11 -21.76
CA GLN A 146 -15.42 -3.37 -21.09
C GLN A 146 -16.54 -2.55 -21.76
N ARG A 147 -17.55 -3.24 -22.30
CA ARG A 147 -18.67 -2.60 -23.02
C ARG A 147 -19.71 -2.02 -22.08
N GLU A 148 -19.74 -2.46 -20.83
CA GLU A 148 -20.71 -2.00 -19.84
C GLU A 148 -20.06 -1.07 -18.81
N TYR A 149 -20.37 0.22 -18.89
CA TYR A 149 -19.83 1.25 -17.99
C TYR A 149 -19.94 0.86 -16.50
N TRP A 150 -21.09 0.33 -16.08
CA TRP A 150 -21.34 -0.02 -14.68
C TRP A 150 -20.40 -1.14 -14.16
N LYS A 151 -19.90 -2.02 -15.03
CA LYS A 151 -18.90 -3.05 -14.68
C LYS A 151 -17.51 -2.45 -14.49
N LEU A 152 -17.14 -1.47 -15.32
CA LEU A 152 -15.89 -0.72 -15.10
C LEU A 152 -15.98 0.15 -13.83
N LEU A 153 -17.16 0.71 -13.55
CA LEU A 153 -17.42 1.41 -12.30
C LEU A 153 -17.32 0.48 -11.11
N LEU A 154 -17.86 -0.74 -11.19
CA LEU A 154 -17.65 -1.76 -10.17
C LEU A 154 -16.15 -2.00 -9.96
N TYR A 155 -15.40 -2.30 -11.02
CA TYR A 155 -13.95 -2.53 -10.95
C TYR A 155 -13.20 -1.42 -10.21
N SER A 156 -13.37 -0.16 -10.64
CA SER A 156 -12.68 1.00 -10.07
C SER A 156 -13.17 1.40 -8.67
N SER A 157 -14.40 1.02 -8.30
CA SER A 157 -14.99 1.35 -7.01
C SER A 157 -14.92 0.24 -5.97
N LEU A 158 -14.50 -0.98 -6.31
CA LEU A 158 -14.49 -2.12 -5.38
C LEU A 158 -13.83 -1.75 -4.03
N PHE A 159 -14.65 -1.63 -2.98
CA PHE A 159 -14.16 -1.10 -1.70
C PHE A 159 -13.06 -1.96 -1.08
N HIS A 160 -13.01 -3.27 -1.40
CA HIS A 160 -11.96 -4.17 -0.92
C HIS A 160 -10.55 -3.67 -1.31
N GLN A 161 -10.43 -2.99 -2.45
CA GLN A 161 -9.16 -2.52 -3.00
C GLN A 161 -8.82 -1.08 -2.56
N CYS A 162 -9.78 -0.36 -1.95
CA CYS A 162 -9.65 1.06 -1.68
C CYS A 162 -8.52 1.39 -0.68
N ILE A 163 -7.89 2.56 -0.85
CA ILE A 163 -6.87 3.20 0.00
C ILE A 163 -5.50 2.51 0.08
N ALA A 164 -5.44 1.19 0.26
CA ALA A 164 -4.18 0.49 0.52
C ALA A 164 -4.24 -1.03 0.20
N GLY A 165 -5.18 -1.45 -0.64
CA GLY A 165 -5.13 -2.78 -1.26
C GLY A 165 -4.04 -2.85 -2.34
N PRO A 166 -3.81 -4.02 -2.94
CA PRO A 166 -3.06 -4.10 -4.19
C PRO A 166 -3.70 -3.20 -5.25
N ILE A 167 -2.90 -2.52 -6.09
CA ILE A 167 -3.39 -1.88 -7.31
C ILE A 167 -3.76 -3.00 -8.29
N VAL A 168 -5.02 -3.41 -8.26
CA VAL A 168 -5.52 -4.54 -9.04
C VAL A 168 -5.69 -4.12 -10.50
N ARG A 169 -5.08 -4.87 -11.43
CA ARG A 169 -5.25 -4.67 -12.86
C ARG A 169 -6.58 -5.20 -13.34
N TYR A 170 -7.14 -4.58 -14.38
CA TYR A 170 -8.41 -5.02 -14.92
C TYR A 170 -8.34 -6.47 -15.45
N GLU A 171 -7.23 -6.84 -16.10
CA GLU A 171 -7.02 -8.19 -16.66
C GLU A 171 -7.22 -9.32 -15.63
N THR A 172 -6.87 -9.11 -14.36
CA THR A 172 -6.90 -10.16 -13.33
C THR A 172 -8.30 -10.41 -12.79
N VAL A 173 -9.19 -9.42 -12.92
CA VAL A 173 -10.56 -9.48 -12.38
C VAL A 173 -11.64 -9.43 -13.44
N ALA A 174 -11.31 -9.11 -14.69
CA ALA A 174 -12.28 -8.96 -15.79
C ALA A 174 -13.19 -10.20 -15.91
N ASP A 175 -12.61 -11.40 -15.99
CA ASP A 175 -13.38 -12.64 -16.04
C ASP A 175 -14.17 -12.90 -14.75
N GLN A 176 -13.62 -12.53 -13.59
CA GLN A 176 -14.28 -12.72 -12.28
C GLN A 176 -15.47 -11.78 -12.06
N ILE A 177 -15.52 -10.64 -12.75
CA ILE A 177 -16.71 -9.78 -12.74
C ILE A 177 -17.92 -10.54 -13.29
N ASP A 178 -17.73 -11.34 -14.33
CA ASP A 178 -18.81 -12.04 -15.04
C ASP A 178 -19.00 -13.50 -14.58
N ASN A 179 -17.90 -14.22 -14.35
CA ASN A 179 -17.88 -15.67 -14.25
C ASN A 179 -17.32 -16.21 -12.93
N ARG A 180 -17.20 -15.38 -11.87
CA ARG A 180 -16.61 -15.86 -10.61
C ARG A 180 -17.39 -17.00 -9.98
N LYS A 181 -16.64 -17.93 -9.41
CA LYS A 181 -17.14 -19.04 -8.59
C LYS A 181 -16.64 -18.86 -7.16
N ILE A 182 -17.48 -19.24 -6.21
CA ILE A 182 -17.18 -19.15 -4.79
C ILE A 182 -17.23 -20.55 -4.22
N THR A 183 -16.14 -20.98 -3.60
CA THR A 183 -16.08 -22.25 -2.88
C THR A 183 -16.09 -22.01 -1.38
N ALA A 184 -16.51 -23.00 -0.59
CA ALA A 184 -16.41 -22.93 0.87
C ALA A 184 -14.94 -22.72 1.32
N ASN A 185 -13.99 -23.28 0.59
CA ASN A 185 -12.56 -23.07 0.83
C ASN A 185 -12.14 -21.61 0.60
N ASP A 186 -12.70 -20.92 -0.40
CA ASP A 186 -12.38 -19.51 -0.64
C ASP A 186 -12.92 -18.61 0.47
N ILE A 187 -14.14 -18.87 0.93
CA ILE A 187 -14.71 -18.16 2.08
C ILE A 187 -13.84 -18.38 3.32
N TYR A 188 -13.50 -19.64 3.64
CA TYR A 188 -12.65 -19.96 4.79
C TYR A 188 -11.27 -19.28 4.69
N MET A 189 -10.60 -19.41 3.55
CA MET A 189 -9.28 -18.80 3.37
C MET A 189 -9.33 -17.27 3.36
N GLY A 190 -10.42 -16.70 2.85
CA GLY A 190 -10.71 -15.27 2.93
C GLY A 190 -10.86 -14.79 4.37
N LEU A 191 -11.69 -15.48 5.17
CA LEU A 191 -11.90 -15.22 6.61
C LEU A 191 -10.59 -15.35 7.38
N ARG A 192 -9.84 -16.42 7.17
CA ARG A 192 -8.54 -16.64 7.79
C ARG A 192 -7.58 -15.49 7.47
N ARG A 193 -7.47 -15.11 6.20
CA ARG A 193 -6.55 -14.04 5.77
C ARG A 193 -6.97 -12.68 6.34
N PHE A 194 -8.26 -12.38 6.30
CA PHE A 194 -8.82 -11.17 6.88
C PHE A 194 -8.55 -11.08 8.38
N SER A 195 -8.85 -12.13 9.16
CA SER A 195 -8.61 -12.16 10.61
C SER A 195 -7.13 -12.02 10.96
N VAL A 196 -6.22 -12.65 10.19
CA VAL A 196 -4.77 -12.47 10.39
C VAL A 196 -4.33 -11.04 10.07
N GLY A 197 -4.84 -10.45 8.98
CA GLY A 197 -4.61 -9.05 8.65
C GLY A 197 -5.10 -8.12 9.76
N LEU A 198 -6.32 -8.32 10.25
CA LEU A 198 -6.90 -7.52 11.33
C LEU A 198 -6.08 -7.63 12.62
N ALA A 199 -5.63 -8.82 13.01
CA ALA A 199 -4.77 -9.02 14.18
C ALA A 199 -3.41 -8.35 14.01
N LYS A 200 -2.80 -8.48 12.81
CA LYS A 200 -1.56 -7.79 12.47
C LYS A 200 -1.71 -6.27 12.60
N LYS A 201 -2.85 -5.70 12.18
CA LYS A 201 -3.17 -4.27 12.33
C LYS A 201 -3.39 -3.88 13.79
N ALA A 202 -4.40 -4.47 14.42
CA ALA A 202 -4.91 -4.05 15.73
C ALA A 202 -3.90 -4.28 16.85
N ILE A 203 -3.13 -5.38 16.78
CA ILE A 203 -2.23 -5.80 17.86
C ILE A 203 -0.81 -5.35 17.57
N LEU A 204 -0.28 -5.64 16.38
CA LEU A 204 1.14 -5.40 16.08
C LEU A 204 1.38 -3.97 15.58
N ALA A 205 0.71 -3.58 14.50
CA ALA A 205 0.97 -2.28 13.89
C ALA A 205 0.63 -1.12 14.82
N ASN A 206 -0.51 -1.16 15.51
CA ASN A 206 -0.91 -0.10 16.45
C ASN A 206 0.02 0.00 17.67
N SER A 207 0.53 -1.13 18.17
CA SER A 207 1.51 -1.12 19.27
C SER A 207 2.87 -0.57 18.82
N CYS A 208 3.35 -0.94 17.62
CA CYS A 208 4.55 -0.33 17.03
C CYS A 208 4.36 1.18 16.82
N ALA A 209 3.18 1.60 16.37
CA ALA A 209 2.83 3.01 16.20
C ALA A 209 2.89 3.78 17.52
N SER A 210 2.32 3.22 18.58
CA SER A 210 2.34 3.83 19.91
C SER A 210 3.77 4.02 20.44
N ILE A 211 4.63 3.01 20.25
CA ILE A 211 6.06 3.11 20.61
C ILE A 211 6.75 4.19 19.76
N ALA A 212 6.55 4.17 18.44
CA ALA A 212 7.16 5.13 17.53
C ALA A 212 6.76 6.57 17.85
N ASP A 213 5.47 6.84 18.08
CA ASP A 213 4.96 8.19 18.36
C ASP A 213 5.37 8.69 19.76
N THR A 214 5.54 7.78 20.73
CA THR A 214 6.06 8.12 22.06
C THR A 214 7.53 8.53 21.98
N LEU A 215 8.34 7.82 21.20
CA LEU A 215 9.78 8.04 21.08
C LEU A 215 10.16 9.08 20.01
N LEU A 216 9.23 9.40 19.11
CA LEU A 216 9.39 10.39 18.05
C LEU A 216 8.24 11.41 18.11
N PRO A 217 8.14 12.19 19.20
CA PRO A 217 7.08 13.18 19.36
C PRO A 217 7.19 14.28 18.31
N ALA A 218 6.06 14.90 17.98
CA ALA A 218 6.04 16.04 17.07
C ALA A 218 6.75 17.27 17.69
N GLY A 219 7.39 18.07 16.84
CA GLY A 219 8.07 19.29 17.22
C GLY A 219 9.57 19.09 17.49
N VAL A 220 10.38 19.97 16.91
CA VAL A 220 11.85 19.96 17.03
C VAL A 220 12.32 19.99 18.49
N ALA A 221 11.68 20.78 19.35
CA ALA A 221 12.05 20.88 20.77
C ALA A 221 11.84 19.55 21.50
N SER A 222 10.68 18.92 21.29
CA SER A 222 10.33 17.60 21.86
C SER A 222 11.27 16.51 21.37
N LEU A 223 11.65 16.54 20.08
CA LEU A 223 12.61 15.60 19.49
C LEU A 223 14.02 15.77 20.10
N LYS A 224 14.50 17.00 20.28
CA LYS A 224 15.81 17.25 20.93
C LYS A 224 15.86 16.80 22.39
N ALA A 225 14.70 16.74 23.06
CA ALA A 225 14.60 16.20 24.42
C ALA A 225 14.72 14.66 24.46
N GLN A 226 14.59 13.97 23.33
CA GLN A 226 14.84 12.53 23.23
C GLN A 226 16.33 12.22 23.20
N THR A 227 16.68 11.04 23.68
CA THR A 227 18.01 10.46 23.64
C THR A 227 18.29 9.76 22.30
N THR A 228 19.56 9.51 22.05
CA THR A 228 20.04 8.84 20.83
C THR A 228 19.37 7.49 20.60
N LEU A 229 19.34 6.64 21.64
CA LEU A 229 18.74 5.31 21.55
C LEU A 229 17.20 5.34 21.45
N GLU A 230 16.53 6.36 22.01
CA GLU A 230 15.09 6.56 21.82
C GLU A 230 14.77 6.82 20.34
N MET A 231 15.57 7.64 19.65
CA MET A 231 15.36 7.88 18.21
C MET A 231 15.58 6.64 17.35
N TRP A 232 16.61 5.83 17.65
CA TRP A 232 16.83 4.55 16.96
C TRP A 232 15.68 3.58 17.19
N LEU A 233 15.28 3.38 18.45
CA LEU A 233 14.18 2.47 18.79
C LEU A 233 12.87 2.95 18.18
N GLY A 234 12.61 4.26 18.22
CA GLY A 234 11.44 4.89 17.58
C GLY A 234 11.41 4.66 16.08
N MET A 235 12.54 4.83 15.37
CA MET A 235 12.61 4.58 13.93
C MET A 235 12.52 3.10 13.57
N ILE A 236 13.04 2.19 14.39
CA ILE A 236 12.85 0.75 14.22
C ILE A 236 11.38 0.38 14.43
N ALA A 237 10.74 0.92 15.47
CA ALA A 237 9.31 0.73 15.71
C ALA A 237 8.47 1.26 14.55
N TYR A 238 8.82 2.43 13.99
CA TYR A 238 8.19 2.97 12.78
C TYR A 238 8.41 2.07 11.56
N MET A 239 9.62 1.55 11.33
CA MET A 239 9.91 0.61 10.25
C MET A 239 9.04 -0.66 10.38
N LEU A 240 8.86 -1.19 11.58
CA LEU A 240 7.95 -2.31 11.81
C LEU A 240 6.49 -1.91 11.56
N GLN A 241 6.07 -0.76 12.09
CA GLN A 241 4.73 -0.21 11.93
C GLN A 241 4.35 -0.10 10.46
N ILE A 242 5.12 0.61 9.64
CA ILE A 242 4.76 0.88 8.23
C ILE A 242 4.56 -0.42 7.45
N TYR A 243 5.37 -1.44 7.70
CA TYR A 243 5.20 -2.75 7.05
C TYR A 243 3.99 -3.52 7.57
N LEU A 244 3.86 -3.63 8.90
CA LEU A 244 2.80 -4.41 9.53
C LEU A 244 1.43 -3.80 9.24
N ASP A 245 1.33 -2.48 9.28
CA ASP A 245 0.09 -1.74 8.97
C ASP A 245 -0.33 -1.95 7.52
N PHE A 246 0.58 -1.69 6.58
CA PHE A 246 0.25 -1.76 5.16
C PHE A 246 0.01 -3.20 4.69
N SER A 247 0.83 -4.15 5.14
CA SER A 247 0.61 -5.56 4.82
C SER A 247 -0.65 -6.12 5.48
N ALA A 248 -1.04 -5.64 6.67
CA ALA A 248 -2.31 -6.01 7.30
C ALA A 248 -3.51 -5.56 6.46
N TYR A 249 -3.47 -4.33 5.97
CA TYR A 249 -4.52 -3.79 5.11
C TYR A 249 -4.61 -4.57 3.79
N SER A 250 -3.47 -4.86 3.16
CA SER A 250 -3.42 -5.73 1.97
C SER A 250 -3.97 -7.13 2.25
N ASP A 251 -3.67 -7.73 3.41
CA ASP A 251 -4.23 -9.03 3.80
C ASP A 251 -5.76 -8.98 3.98
N MET A 252 -6.29 -7.93 4.60
CA MET A 252 -7.74 -7.71 4.73
C MET A 252 -8.39 -7.52 3.35
N ALA A 253 -7.79 -6.72 2.47
CA ALA A 253 -8.26 -6.49 1.09
C ALA A 253 -8.35 -7.81 0.29
N ILE A 254 -7.26 -8.59 0.29
CA ILE A 254 -7.21 -9.89 -0.41
C ILE A 254 -8.18 -10.89 0.25
N GLY A 255 -8.29 -10.87 1.58
CA GLY A 255 -9.22 -11.72 2.33
C GLY A 255 -10.67 -11.46 1.92
N MET A 256 -11.12 -10.20 1.93
CA MET A 256 -12.48 -9.83 1.54
C MET A 256 -12.76 -10.14 0.07
N GLY A 257 -11.83 -9.82 -0.83
CA GLY A 257 -11.96 -10.18 -2.24
C GLY A 257 -12.22 -11.68 -2.40
N ARG A 258 -11.45 -12.51 -1.69
CA ARG A 258 -11.58 -13.97 -1.77
C ARG A 258 -12.91 -14.48 -1.22
N MET A 259 -13.45 -13.89 -0.16
CA MET A 259 -14.77 -14.26 0.39
C MET A 259 -15.89 -14.13 -0.65
N VAL A 260 -15.78 -13.16 -1.56
CA VAL A 260 -16.78 -12.88 -2.60
C VAL A 260 -16.39 -13.42 -3.99
N GLY A 261 -15.26 -14.12 -4.10
CA GLY A 261 -14.82 -14.79 -5.34
C GLY A 261 -13.86 -13.99 -6.23
N PHE A 262 -13.33 -12.87 -5.76
CA PHE A 262 -12.24 -12.14 -6.43
C PHE A 262 -10.87 -12.58 -5.90
N HIS A 263 -9.92 -12.84 -6.79
CA HIS A 263 -8.57 -13.30 -6.43
C HIS A 263 -7.54 -12.23 -6.79
N TYR A 264 -7.07 -11.49 -5.79
CA TYR A 264 -6.07 -10.44 -5.96
C TYR A 264 -4.65 -10.96 -5.73
N ASP A 265 -3.68 -10.31 -6.38
CA ASP A 265 -2.26 -10.62 -6.22
C ASP A 265 -1.69 -10.15 -4.87
N GLU A 266 -0.56 -10.75 -4.49
CA GLU A 266 0.20 -10.36 -3.30
C GLU A 266 0.83 -8.99 -3.44
N ASN A 267 0.67 -8.15 -2.41
CA ASN A 267 1.32 -6.83 -2.38
C ASN A 267 2.65 -6.83 -1.60
N PHE A 268 2.86 -7.82 -0.73
CA PHE A 268 4.05 -7.94 0.11
C PHE A 268 4.59 -9.37 0.19
N ASN A 269 5.91 -9.52 0.21
CA ASN A 269 6.57 -10.82 0.34
C ASN A 269 7.83 -10.74 1.20
N TYR A 270 7.64 -10.55 2.51
CA TYR A 270 8.70 -10.49 3.53
C TYR A 270 9.86 -9.55 3.14
N PRO A 271 9.59 -8.26 2.89
CA PRO A 271 10.55 -7.31 2.35
C PRO A 271 11.79 -7.11 3.24
N TYR A 272 11.66 -7.22 4.56
CA TYR A 272 12.79 -7.09 5.50
C TYR A 272 13.72 -8.32 5.55
N MET A 273 13.42 -9.35 4.77
CA MET A 273 14.35 -10.45 4.49
C MET A 273 15.17 -10.23 3.21
N ALA A 274 14.99 -9.10 2.53
CA ALA A 274 15.76 -8.78 1.34
C ALA A 274 17.26 -8.66 1.63
N THR A 275 18.07 -9.12 0.67
CA THR A 275 19.53 -9.02 0.72
C THR A 275 20.08 -7.87 -0.11
N SER A 276 19.23 -7.16 -0.86
CA SER A 276 19.57 -5.93 -1.59
C SER A 276 18.36 -5.01 -1.69
N VAL A 277 18.60 -3.73 -1.96
CA VAL A 277 17.59 -2.70 -2.19
C VAL A 277 16.75 -3.06 -3.43
N ASN A 278 17.36 -3.60 -4.48
CA ASN A 278 16.58 -4.13 -5.62
C ASN A 278 15.65 -5.27 -5.21
N ASN A 279 16.12 -6.20 -4.36
CA ASN A 279 15.31 -7.32 -3.88
C ASN A 279 14.17 -6.85 -2.96
N PHE A 280 14.42 -5.83 -2.14
CA PHE A 280 13.42 -5.19 -1.28
C PHE A 280 12.24 -4.65 -2.11
N TRP A 281 12.49 -3.88 -3.16
CA TRP A 281 11.43 -3.30 -4.00
C TRP A 281 10.64 -4.30 -4.85
N ARG A 282 11.15 -5.52 -5.02
CA ARG A 282 10.40 -6.65 -5.59
C ARG A 282 9.49 -7.35 -4.58
N ARG A 283 9.62 -7.02 -3.29
CA ARG A 283 8.88 -7.62 -2.17
C ARG A 283 8.00 -6.63 -1.42
N TRP A 284 8.23 -5.34 -1.61
CA TRP A 284 7.49 -4.24 -1.01
C TRP A 284 6.56 -3.61 -2.05
N HIS A 285 5.29 -3.41 -1.68
CA HIS A 285 4.27 -2.74 -2.49
C HIS A 285 4.32 -3.17 -3.97
N ILE A 286 4.26 -4.50 -4.17
CA ILE A 286 4.56 -5.17 -5.44
C ILE A 286 3.68 -4.62 -6.58
N SER A 287 2.42 -4.31 -6.29
CA SER A 287 1.49 -3.75 -7.29
C SER A 287 1.88 -2.34 -7.76
N LEU A 288 2.41 -1.48 -6.88
CA LEU A 288 2.94 -0.17 -7.27
C LEU A 288 4.25 -0.29 -8.05
N SER A 289 5.16 -1.15 -7.57
CA SER A 289 6.43 -1.42 -8.24
C SER A 289 6.21 -2.01 -9.64
N SER A 290 5.23 -2.90 -9.81
CA SER A 290 4.87 -3.46 -11.12
C SER A 290 4.18 -2.42 -12.01
N PHE A 291 3.33 -1.56 -11.46
CA PHE A 291 2.73 -0.46 -12.21
C PHE A 291 3.80 0.46 -12.82
N PHE A 292 4.70 1.01 -12.00
CA PHE A 292 5.76 1.88 -12.52
C PHE A 292 6.70 1.16 -13.48
N ARG A 293 6.96 -0.13 -13.26
CA ARG A 293 7.75 -0.94 -14.18
C ARG A 293 7.07 -1.04 -15.55
N ASP A 294 5.79 -1.39 -15.60
CA ASP A 294 5.13 -1.81 -16.84
C ASP A 294 4.49 -0.64 -17.62
N TYR A 295 4.12 0.44 -16.92
CA TYR A 295 3.49 1.62 -17.51
C TYR A 295 4.44 2.82 -17.69
N VAL A 296 5.59 2.84 -17.00
CA VAL A 296 6.57 3.95 -17.11
C VAL A 296 7.94 3.44 -17.56
N TYR A 297 8.55 2.53 -16.82
CA TYR A 297 9.94 2.13 -17.04
C TYR A 297 10.17 1.38 -18.35
N ILE A 298 9.38 0.34 -18.63
CA ILE A 298 9.48 -0.47 -19.86
C ILE A 298 9.22 0.39 -21.11
N PRO A 299 8.14 1.21 -21.17
CA PRO A 299 7.91 2.12 -22.29
C PRO A 299 9.05 3.10 -22.58
N LEU A 300 9.81 3.52 -21.56
CA LEU A 300 10.98 4.39 -21.74
C LEU A 300 12.23 3.65 -22.29
N GLY A 301 12.15 2.34 -22.51
CA GLY A 301 13.22 1.50 -23.07
C GLY A 301 13.76 0.44 -22.10
N GLY A 302 13.29 0.43 -20.85
CA GLY A 302 13.69 -0.55 -19.84
C GLY A 302 15.20 -0.74 -19.73
N ASN A 303 15.63 -2.01 -19.59
CA ASN A 303 17.05 -2.38 -19.50
C ASN A 303 17.77 -2.44 -20.86
N ARG A 304 17.07 -2.24 -21.99
CA ARG A 304 17.63 -2.42 -23.35
C ARG A 304 18.24 -1.12 -23.91
N CYS A 305 18.35 -0.08 -23.10
CA CYS A 305 18.85 1.23 -23.50
C CYS A 305 20.30 1.46 -23.00
N SER A 306 20.98 2.44 -23.59
CA SER A 306 22.31 2.90 -23.13
C SER A 306 22.30 3.29 -21.65
N THR A 307 23.43 3.17 -20.96
CA THR A 307 23.59 3.51 -19.53
C THR A 307 23.02 4.87 -19.15
N ALA A 308 23.28 5.93 -19.93
CA ALA A 308 22.74 7.27 -19.67
C ALA A 308 21.20 7.31 -19.72
N LYS A 309 20.60 6.67 -20.72
CA LYS A 309 19.13 6.51 -20.82
C LYS A 309 18.58 5.68 -19.65
N TYR A 310 19.28 4.63 -19.23
CA TYR A 310 18.87 3.84 -18.07
C TYR A 310 18.83 4.68 -16.79
N ILE A 311 19.88 5.46 -16.53
CA ILE A 311 19.95 6.36 -15.35
C ILE A 311 18.81 7.36 -15.39
N ARG A 312 18.59 8.03 -16.53
CA ARG A 312 17.48 8.98 -16.71
C ARG A 312 16.13 8.31 -16.47
N ASN A 313 15.90 7.13 -17.06
CA ASN A 313 14.63 6.41 -16.92
C ASN A 313 14.39 5.98 -15.47
N MET A 314 15.42 5.53 -14.76
CA MET A 314 15.33 5.24 -13.33
C MET A 314 15.06 6.50 -12.52
N ALA A 315 15.70 7.62 -12.84
CA ALA A 315 15.44 8.89 -12.17
C ALA A 315 13.99 9.34 -12.34
N ILE A 316 13.42 9.22 -13.56
CA ILE A 316 12.01 9.50 -13.82
C ILE A 316 11.11 8.59 -12.98
N VAL A 317 11.37 7.28 -12.98
CA VAL A 317 10.57 6.32 -12.22
C VAL A 317 10.60 6.64 -10.73
N TRP A 318 11.78 6.81 -10.14
CA TRP A 318 11.92 7.06 -8.70
C TRP A 318 11.40 8.43 -8.26
N PHE A 319 11.51 9.44 -9.13
CA PHE A 319 10.87 10.74 -8.91
C PHE A 319 9.34 10.60 -8.89
N LEU A 320 8.76 9.91 -9.88
CA LEU A 320 7.31 9.69 -9.95
C LEU A 320 6.81 8.81 -8.79
N THR A 321 7.57 7.79 -8.38
CA THR A 321 7.25 6.98 -7.20
C THR A 321 7.25 7.84 -5.94
N GLY A 322 8.25 8.70 -5.75
CA GLY A 322 8.28 9.65 -4.64
C GLY A 322 7.08 10.60 -4.66
N MET A 323 6.82 11.25 -5.80
CA MET A 323 5.66 12.14 -5.97
C MET A 323 4.34 11.42 -5.66
N TRP A 324 4.18 10.17 -6.11
CA TRP A 324 2.97 9.39 -5.84
C TRP A 324 2.68 9.22 -4.35
N HIS A 325 3.71 9.13 -3.51
CA HIS A 325 3.52 8.97 -2.07
C HIS A 325 3.01 10.24 -1.36
N GLY A 326 3.18 11.43 -1.92
CA GLY A 326 2.61 12.62 -1.32
C GLY A 326 3.16 13.93 -1.87
N ALA A 327 2.54 15.02 -1.47
CA ALA A 327 2.81 16.36 -1.96
C ALA A 327 3.75 17.14 -1.01
N SER A 328 4.91 16.55 -0.72
CA SER A 328 5.95 17.15 0.13
C SER A 328 7.36 16.76 -0.33
N TRP A 329 8.36 17.59 0.02
CA TRP A 329 9.75 17.43 -0.41
C TRP A 329 10.42 16.17 0.12
N ASN A 330 10.01 15.69 1.30
CA ASN A 330 10.57 14.48 1.88
C ASN A 330 10.35 13.25 0.99
N TYR A 331 9.20 13.12 0.30
CA TYR A 331 8.99 12.00 -0.63
C TYR A 331 9.83 12.08 -1.91
N ILE A 332 10.12 13.30 -2.38
CA ILE A 332 11.02 13.51 -3.52
C ILE A 332 12.45 13.10 -3.11
N PHE A 333 12.93 13.55 -1.95
CA PHE A 333 14.23 13.15 -1.42
C PHE A 333 14.32 11.65 -1.17
N TRP A 334 13.23 11.06 -0.69
CA TRP A 334 13.11 9.61 -0.53
C TRP A 334 13.25 8.86 -1.86
N GLY A 335 12.64 9.36 -2.94
CA GLY A 335 12.80 8.79 -4.28
C GLY A 335 14.25 8.89 -4.78
N ILE A 336 14.88 10.05 -4.63
CA ILE A 336 16.29 10.29 -4.99
C ILE A 336 17.23 9.40 -4.17
N TYR A 337 16.95 9.22 -2.88
CA TYR A 337 17.70 8.36 -1.98
C TYR A 337 17.74 6.91 -2.50
N TYR A 338 16.59 6.33 -2.83
CA TYR A 338 16.54 4.97 -3.37
C TYR A 338 17.13 4.85 -4.77
N LEU A 339 16.96 5.87 -5.62
CA LEU A 339 17.65 5.94 -6.90
C LEU A 339 19.16 5.80 -6.70
N GLY A 340 19.75 6.59 -5.80
CA GLY A 340 21.18 6.55 -5.49
C GLY A 340 21.66 5.14 -5.12
N PHE A 341 20.97 4.49 -4.18
CA PHE A 341 21.33 3.14 -3.75
C PHE A 341 21.13 2.08 -4.83
N LEU A 342 20.10 2.19 -5.67
CA LEU A 342 19.89 1.26 -6.78
C LEU A 342 20.96 1.40 -7.88
N LEU A 343 21.40 2.62 -8.17
CA LEU A 343 22.52 2.86 -9.08
C LEU A 343 23.84 2.37 -8.45
N LEU A 344 24.05 2.61 -7.15
CA LEU A 344 25.21 2.10 -6.41
C LEU A 344 25.27 0.57 -6.43
N GLU A 345 24.14 -0.10 -6.18
CA GLU A 345 24.05 -1.56 -6.28
C GLU A 345 24.35 -2.08 -7.67
N LYS A 346 23.81 -1.43 -8.70
CA LYS A 346 23.99 -1.85 -10.09
C LYS A 346 25.41 -1.66 -10.59
N PHE A 347 26.05 -0.53 -10.29
CA PHE A 347 27.33 -0.15 -10.88
C PHE A 347 28.54 -0.45 -10.00
N TYR A 348 28.36 -0.56 -8.68
CA TYR A 348 29.48 -0.68 -7.75
C TYR A 348 29.38 -1.87 -6.79
N LEU A 349 28.29 -2.03 -6.05
CA LEU A 349 28.18 -3.03 -4.99
C LEU A 349 27.82 -4.44 -5.48
N GLY A 350 27.36 -4.60 -6.72
CA GLY A 350 26.83 -5.85 -7.27
C GLY A 350 27.70 -7.08 -6.96
N GLY A 351 27.27 -7.90 -5.99
CA GLY A 351 27.93 -9.15 -5.60
C GLY A 351 29.15 -9.00 -4.68
N ARG A 352 29.51 -7.80 -4.23
CA ARG A 352 30.73 -7.57 -3.41
C ARG A 352 30.55 -7.82 -1.91
N LEU A 353 29.31 -7.84 -1.42
CA LEU A 353 29.01 -8.04 0.00
C LEU A 353 28.65 -9.51 0.26
N GLY A 354 29.17 -10.08 1.35
CA GLY A 354 28.72 -11.39 1.84
C GLY A 354 27.26 -11.36 2.32
N PRO A 355 26.58 -12.51 2.45
CA PRO A 355 25.13 -12.56 2.72
C PRO A 355 24.67 -11.79 3.96
N VAL A 356 25.42 -11.87 5.05
CA VAL A 356 25.12 -11.17 6.31
C VAL A 356 25.31 -9.66 6.15
N ALA A 357 26.46 -9.24 5.61
CA ALA A 357 26.76 -7.82 5.38
C ALA A 357 25.73 -7.18 4.44
N SER A 358 25.35 -7.90 3.37
CA SER A 358 24.33 -7.45 2.41
C SER A 358 22.98 -7.22 3.08
N ARG A 359 22.59 -8.09 4.02
CA ARG A 359 21.34 -7.94 4.78
C ARG A 359 21.39 -6.76 5.75
N ILE A 360 22.48 -6.60 6.50
CA ILE A 360 22.66 -5.47 7.43
C ILE A 360 22.63 -4.15 6.66
N TYR A 361 23.40 -4.06 5.57
CA TYR A 361 23.41 -2.92 4.66
C TYR A 361 21.99 -2.60 4.15
N THR A 362 21.27 -3.61 3.65
CA THR A 362 19.91 -3.41 3.11
C THR A 362 18.95 -2.90 4.18
N LEU A 363 18.99 -3.47 5.40
CA LEU A 363 18.15 -3.02 6.51
C LEU A 363 18.46 -1.59 6.95
N LEU A 364 19.74 -1.20 7.00
CA LEU A 364 20.13 0.17 7.30
C LEU A 364 19.65 1.14 6.22
N VAL A 365 19.82 0.79 4.95
CA VAL A 365 19.31 1.60 3.83
C VAL A 365 17.80 1.78 3.93
N ILE A 366 17.07 0.71 4.26
CA ILE A 366 15.62 0.77 4.45
C ILE A 366 15.23 1.65 5.64
N LEU A 367 15.91 1.51 6.78
CA LEU A 367 15.63 2.29 7.99
C LEU A 367 15.80 3.81 7.76
N PHE A 368 16.91 4.22 7.15
CA PHE A 368 17.14 5.63 6.82
C PHE A 368 16.18 6.12 5.72
N GLY A 369 15.84 5.26 4.74
CA GLY A 369 14.78 5.54 3.79
C GLY A 369 13.46 5.84 4.51
N TRP A 370 13.05 5.02 5.46
CA TRP A 370 11.85 5.27 6.25
C TRP A 370 11.93 6.49 7.16
N THR A 371 13.12 6.87 7.60
CA THR A 371 13.34 8.13 8.34
C THR A 371 12.98 9.32 7.45
N ILE A 372 13.46 9.34 6.21
CA ILE A 372 13.10 10.39 5.23
C ILE A 372 11.60 10.34 4.91
N PHE A 373 11.01 9.14 4.82
CA PHE A 373 9.58 8.98 4.52
C PHE A 373 8.67 9.52 5.63
N ARG A 374 9.03 9.34 6.91
CA ARG A 374 8.20 9.71 8.07
C ARG A 374 8.04 11.22 8.25
N PHE A 375 9.13 11.98 8.10
CA PHE A 375 9.16 13.38 8.52
C PHE A 375 8.97 14.33 7.34
N GLU A 376 7.77 14.90 7.21
CA GLU A 376 7.47 15.95 6.22
C GLU A 376 8.23 17.25 6.50
N SER A 377 8.43 17.59 7.78
CA SER A 377 9.25 18.72 8.19
C SER A 377 10.73 18.39 8.04
N LEU A 378 11.41 19.07 7.11
CA LEU A 378 12.86 18.92 6.90
C LEU A 378 13.68 19.26 8.15
N ARG A 379 13.16 20.13 9.04
CA ARG A 379 13.80 20.46 10.32
C ARG A 379 13.72 19.31 11.31
N GLU A 380 12.57 18.65 11.39
CA GLU A 380 12.40 17.46 12.24
C GLU A 380 13.21 16.29 11.70
N LEU A 381 13.17 16.06 10.38
CA LEU A 381 14.00 15.07 9.69
C LEU A 381 15.49 15.26 10.03
N GLY A 382 16.00 16.48 9.88
CA GLY A 382 17.40 16.80 10.22
C GLY A 382 17.71 16.59 11.70
N THR A 383 16.77 16.92 12.59
CA THR A 383 16.92 16.72 14.04
C THR A 383 17.01 15.23 14.39
N VAL A 384 16.17 14.39 13.80
CA VAL A 384 16.17 12.94 14.06
C VAL A 384 17.40 12.28 13.45
N LEU A 385 17.76 12.61 12.19
CA LEU A 385 18.96 12.07 11.57
C LEU A 385 20.22 12.43 12.37
N ALA A 386 20.38 13.69 12.77
CA ALA A 386 21.50 14.12 13.60
C ALA A 386 21.48 13.43 14.97
N GLY A 387 20.30 13.35 15.59
CA GLY A 387 20.15 12.79 16.93
C GLY A 387 20.37 11.28 17.00
N MET A 388 20.07 10.53 15.94
CA MET A 388 20.45 9.11 15.81
C MET A 388 21.99 8.92 15.87
N PHE A 389 22.78 9.93 15.55
CA PHE A 389 24.24 9.91 15.70
C PHE A 389 24.74 10.68 16.94
N GLY A 390 23.85 10.99 17.89
CA GLY A 390 24.20 11.65 19.16
C GLY A 390 24.31 13.17 19.10
N ILE A 391 23.92 13.79 17.99
CA ILE A 391 24.02 15.24 17.81
C ILE A 391 22.72 15.92 18.21
N GLY A 392 22.78 16.81 19.19
CA GLY A 392 21.62 17.64 19.59
C GLY A 392 20.53 16.90 20.34
N THR A 393 20.87 15.79 21.00
CA THR A 393 19.98 14.99 21.87
C THR A 393 20.20 15.33 23.35
N SER A 394 19.28 14.89 24.21
CA SER A 394 19.41 15.03 25.67
C SER A 394 20.43 14.07 26.29
N GLY A 395 20.98 13.14 25.50
CA GLY A 395 21.95 12.14 25.94
C GLY A 395 21.94 10.89 25.06
N PHE A 396 22.71 9.87 25.46
CA PHE A 396 22.75 8.59 24.74
C PHE A 396 21.55 7.70 25.08
N ALA A 397 21.22 7.58 26.37
CA ALA A 397 20.12 6.79 26.91
C ALA A 397 19.60 7.41 28.21
N ASN A 398 18.37 7.09 28.61
CA ASN A 398 17.78 7.49 29.88
C ASN A 398 17.03 6.30 30.53
N MET A 399 16.55 6.47 31.77
CA MET A 399 15.81 5.43 32.47
C MET A 399 14.44 5.13 31.84
N ALA A 400 13.79 6.14 31.25
CA ALA A 400 12.49 5.99 30.59
C ALA A 400 12.55 5.03 29.39
N LEU A 401 13.60 5.14 28.57
CA LEU A 401 13.92 4.21 27.50
C LEU A 401 14.06 2.78 28.02
N GLY A 402 14.79 2.59 29.12
CA GLY A 402 14.96 1.27 29.74
C GLY A 402 13.62 0.64 30.10
N THR A 403 12.72 1.42 30.70
CA THR A 403 11.35 0.97 31.03
C THR A 403 10.55 0.62 29.77
N ILE A 404 10.57 1.48 28.73
CA ILE A 404 9.85 1.23 27.47
C ILE A 404 10.38 -0.02 26.79
N PHE A 405 11.70 -0.20 26.72
CA PHE A 405 12.33 -1.34 26.08
C PHE A 405 11.99 -2.64 26.79
N VAL A 406 12.19 -2.72 28.11
CA VAL A 406 11.89 -3.93 28.90
C VAL A 406 10.40 -4.28 28.85
N LYS A 407 9.51 -3.28 28.95
CA LYS A 407 8.06 -3.49 28.84
C LYS A 407 7.65 -4.10 27.49
N ASN A 408 8.37 -3.78 26.42
CA ASN A 408 7.99 -4.15 25.06
C ASN A 408 8.91 -5.19 24.39
N ILE A 409 9.94 -5.72 25.07
CA ILE A 409 10.96 -6.57 24.43
C ILE A 409 10.39 -7.83 23.78
N PHE A 410 9.51 -8.56 24.47
CA PHE A 410 8.86 -9.76 23.93
C PHE A 410 7.95 -9.42 22.75
N PHE A 411 7.25 -8.29 22.84
CA PHE A 411 6.42 -7.77 21.75
C PHE A 411 7.29 -7.43 20.52
N LEU A 412 8.40 -6.71 20.69
CA LEU A 412 9.30 -6.33 19.60
C LEU A 412 9.93 -7.56 18.94
N ILE A 413 10.34 -8.56 19.71
CA ILE A 413 10.82 -9.84 19.19
C ILE A 413 9.73 -10.51 18.34
N PHE A 414 8.50 -10.57 18.85
CA PHE A 414 7.38 -11.14 18.11
C PHE A 414 7.06 -10.36 16.82
N ALA A 415 7.07 -9.03 16.87
CA ALA A 415 6.86 -8.17 15.71
C ALA A 415 7.94 -8.37 14.64
N CYS A 416 9.21 -8.50 15.05
CA CYS A 416 10.31 -8.84 14.16
C CYS A 416 10.11 -10.22 13.51
N ILE A 417 9.71 -11.24 14.27
CA ILE A 417 9.42 -12.59 13.76
C ILE A 417 8.25 -12.55 12.77
N ALA A 418 7.19 -11.80 13.07
CA ALA A 418 6.03 -11.63 12.19
C ALA A 418 6.39 -10.99 10.84
N CYS A 419 7.52 -10.27 10.78
CA CYS A 419 8.04 -9.71 9.53
C CYS A 419 8.86 -10.70 8.68
N THR A 420 9.02 -11.94 9.14
CA THR A 420 9.78 -13.02 8.45
C THR A 420 8.87 -14.12 7.92
N ASP A 421 9.40 -14.96 7.03
CA ASP A 421 8.69 -16.09 6.46
C ASP A 421 8.57 -17.31 7.40
N LEU A 422 8.98 -17.18 8.66
CA LEU A 422 8.96 -18.27 9.64
C LEU A 422 7.57 -18.88 9.80
N GLY A 423 6.52 -18.06 9.96
CA GLY A 423 5.15 -18.56 10.09
C GLY A 423 4.68 -19.34 8.85
N LYS A 424 5.08 -18.90 7.65
CA LYS A 424 4.77 -19.61 6.39
C LYS A 424 5.52 -20.94 6.32
N ARG A 425 6.79 -20.98 6.73
CA ARG A 425 7.60 -22.21 6.78
C ARG A 425 7.05 -23.20 7.79
N LEU A 426 6.70 -22.75 8.99
CA LEU A 426 6.10 -23.59 10.03
C LEU A 426 4.77 -24.20 9.56
N ARG A 427 3.90 -23.39 8.93
CA ARG A 427 2.65 -23.89 8.36
C ARG A 427 2.89 -24.94 7.28
N LYS A 428 3.84 -24.69 6.36
CA LYS A 428 4.20 -25.66 5.31
C LYS A 428 4.74 -26.96 5.91
N TRP A 429 5.63 -26.86 6.89
CA TRP A 429 6.18 -28.00 7.61
C TRP A 429 5.08 -28.81 8.30
N ALA A 430 4.15 -28.16 9.00
CA ALA A 430 3.04 -28.84 9.68
C ALA A 430 2.14 -29.61 8.70
N ILE A 431 1.88 -29.05 7.51
CA ILE A 431 1.13 -29.73 6.45
C ILE A 431 1.88 -30.98 5.96
N GLU A 432 3.18 -30.87 5.69
CA GLU A 432 3.97 -32.00 5.19
C GLU A 432 4.10 -33.13 6.23
N VAL A 433 4.35 -32.80 7.49
CA VAL A 433 4.39 -33.79 8.57
C VAL A 433 3.00 -34.39 8.85
N GLY A 434 1.95 -33.59 8.74
CA GLY A 434 0.56 -34.05 8.90
C GLY A 434 0.14 -35.10 7.87
N LYS A 435 0.79 -35.18 6.69
CA LYS A 435 0.51 -36.25 5.71
C LYS A 435 0.90 -37.64 6.22
N VAL A 436 1.86 -37.72 7.15
CA VAL A 436 2.41 -38.99 7.67
C VAL A 436 2.11 -39.21 9.16
N ASN A 437 1.84 -38.15 9.91
CA ASN A 437 1.57 -38.20 11.35
C ASN A 437 0.14 -37.73 11.66
N PRO A 438 -0.78 -38.65 12.04
CA PRO A 438 -2.17 -38.32 12.34
C PRO A 438 -2.35 -37.33 13.49
N LEU A 439 -1.46 -37.34 14.49
CA LEU A 439 -1.53 -36.39 15.61
C LEU A 439 -1.23 -34.98 15.12
N VAL A 440 -0.16 -34.81 14.33
CA VAL A 440 0.20 -33.49 13.75
C VAL A 440 -0.90 -33.00 12.81
N PHE A 441 -1.50 -33.89 12.02
CA PHE A 441 -2.64 -33.56 11.17
C PHE A 441 -3.84 -33.02 11.97
N ASN A 442 -4.24 -33.74 13.03
CA ASN A 442 -5.37 -33.35 13.87
C ASN A 442 -5.10 -32.02 14.59
N VAL A 443 -3.92 -31.87 15.20
CA VAL A 443 -3.52 -30.62 15.87
C VAL A 443 -3.50 -29.45 14.88
N PHE A 444 -2.93 -29.65 13.69
CA PHE A 444 -2.87 -28.63 12.64
C PHE A 444 -4.27 -28.20 12.19
N ASN A 445 -5.16 -29.15 11.93
CA ASN A 445 -6.53 -28.85 11.47
C ASN A 445 -7.34 -28.13 12.55
N VAL A 446 -7.26 -28.56 13.81
CA VAL A 446 -7.92 -27.87 14.94
C VAL A 446 -7.37 -26.45 15.08
N THR A 447 -6.05 -26.28 15.00
CA THR A 447 -5.41 -24.97 15.10
C THR A 447 -5.83 -24.07 13.94
N GLU A 448 -5.82 -24.56 12.71
CA GLU A 448 -6.24 -23.81 11.53
C GLU A 448 -7.71 -23.41 11.62
N MET A 449 -8.60 -24.29 12.11
CA MET A 449 -10.02 -24.00 12.28
C MET A 449 -10.27 -22.91 13.34
N ILE A 450 -9.55 -22.95 14.46
CA ILE A 450 -9.74 -22.00 15.57
C ILE A 450 -9.05 -20.65 15.29
N THR A 451 -7.96 -20.63 14.52
CA THR A 451 -7.14 -19.43 14.30
C THR A 451 -7.93 -18.21 13.82
N PRO A 452 -8.80 -18.27 12.78
CA PRO A 452 -9.55 -17.10 12.32
C PRO A 452 -10.45 -16.51 13.40
N VAL A 453 -11.10 -17.36 14.19
CA VAL A 453 -12.02 -16.95 15.26
C VAL A 453 -11.23 -16.31 16.40
N LEU A 454 -10.17 -16.98 16.85
CA LEU A 454 -9.30 -16.48 17.91
C LEU A 454 -8.68 -15.13 17.53
N MET A 455 -8.14 -15.01 16.31
CA MET A 455 -7.55 -13.76 15.80
C MET A 455 -8.59 -12.65 15.72
N LEU A 456 -9.81 -12.94 15.28
CA LEU A 456 -10.90 -11.96 15.25
C LEU A 456 -11.26 -11.49 16.65
N VAL A 457 -11.47 -12.41 17.60
CA VAL A 457 -11.83 -12.08 18.99
C VAL A 457 -10.74 -11.23 19.65
N ILE A 458 -9.47 -11.64 19.57
CA ILE A 458 -8.36 -10.87 20.16
C ILE A 458 -8.25 -9.50 19.48
N SER A 459 -8.44 -9.42 18.16
CA SER A 459 -8.44 -8.12 17.45
C SER A 459 -9.55 -7.20 17.92
N VAL A 460 -10.76 -7.73 18.12
CA VAL A 460 -11.91 -6.95 18.61
C VAL A 460 -11.64 -6.48 20.04
N LEU A 461 -11.13 -7.34 20.92
CA LEU A 461 -10.74 -6.94 22.28
C LEU A 461 -9.70 -5.81 22.26
N ALA A 462 -8.70 -5.91 21.38
CA ALA A 462 -7.69 -4.86 21.20
C ALA A 462 -8.31 -3.55 20.68
N LEU A 463 -9.30 -3.62 19.77
CA LEU A 463 -9.94 -2.44 19.18
C LEU A 463 -10.97 -1.78 20.09
N VAL A 464 -11.71 -2.54 20.90
CA VAL A 464 -12.70 -2.00 21.86
C VAL A 464 -12.00 -1.21 22.96
N GLY A 465 -10.83 -1.69 23.42
CA GLY A 465 -10.04 -1.01 24.45
C GLY A 465 -9.15 0.13 23.94
N ALA A 466 -9.02 0.31 22.62
CA ALA A 466 -8.06 1.25 22.04
C ALA A 466 -8.75 2.46 21.38
N SER A 467 -8.50 3.65 21.93
CA SER A 467 -8.79 4.92 21.23
C SER A 467 -7.76 5.25 20.14
N TYR A 468 -6.60 4.57 20.15
CA TYR A 468 -5.48 4.80 19.23
C TYR A 468 -5.45 3.75 18.11
N ASN A 469 -5.99 4.11 16.95
CA ASN A 469 -6.03 3.28 15.74
C ASN A 469 -5.59 4.11 14.51
N PRO A 470 -4.36 4.66 14.49
CA PRO A 470 -3.89 5.44 13.37
C PRO A 470 -3.77 4.53 12.15
N PHE A 471 -4.15 4.99 10.97
CA PHE A 471 -3.84 4.29 9.72
C PHE A 471 -2.94 5.18 8.87
N LEU A 472 -1.68 4.73 8.71
CA LEU A 472 -0.60 5.57 8.20
C LEU A 472 -0.89 6.11 6.79
N TYR A 473 -1.50 5.29 5.92
CA TYR A 473 -1.72 5.64 4.51
C TYR A 473 -2.90 6.60 4.26
N PHE A 474 -3.68 6.99 5.28
CA PHE A 474 -4.67 8.08 5.09
C PHE A 474 -4.03 9.44 4.88
N GLN A 475 -2.75 9.60 5.25
CA GLN A 475 -2.02 10.85 5.11
C GLN A 475 -1.55 11.09 3.65
N PHE A 476 -1.65 10.08 2.76
CA PHE A 476 -0.98 10.06 1.45
C PHE A 476 -1.92 10.00 0.24
#